data_AF-A0A1B9MAT1-F1
#
_entry.id   AF-A0A1B9MAT1-F1
#
_cell.length_a   1.000
_cell.length_b   1.000
_cell.length_c   1.000
_cell.angle_alpha   90.00
_cell.angle_beta   90.00
_cell.angle_gamma   90.00
#
_symmetry.space_group_name_H-M   'P 1'
#
loop_
_entity.id
_entity.type
_entity.pdbx_description
1 polymer ?
#
loop_
_entity_poly.entity_id
_entity_poly.type
_entity_poly.pdbx_seq_one_letter_code
_entity_poly.pdbx_strand_id
1 'polypeptide(L)'
;SQTPYGLYTGTPYEHWFSVMPMLVRLDEHSPFLDWVNNTEYKDWGWLARSHLPFEDICAHLRSLTQAIMPDGETVFFRYWDGEYLSIMLDHFADSWQDVLPAFAFYWINHQSHVVHVPFEQAVQTSPWWQVPESLIKKLLTDKENLLLDNILQTLQESYPNIYWAYRHDILEKKVKRLLQRNKDKSDVWNLILQQFQS
;
A
#
# COMPACT_ATOMS: atom_id res chain seq x y z
N SER A 1 9.92 -16.11 17.99
CA SER A 1 9.21 -15.63 16.79
C SER A 1 8.67 -16.82 16.02
N GLN A 2 7.47 -16.71 15.45
CA GLN A 2 6.95 -17.70 14.50
C GLN A 2 7.51 -17.43 13.10
N THR A 3 7.54 -18.46 12.25
CA THR A 3 7.99 -18.33 10.86
C THR A 3 7.09 -17.34 10.11
N PRO A 4 7.66 -16.38 9.35
CA PRO A 4 6.88 -15.50 8.49
C PRO A 4 6.00 -16.27 7.51
N TYR A 5 4.76 -15.84 7.35
CA TYR A 5 3.82 -16.43 6.40
C TYR A 5 3.66 -15.55 5.17
N GLY A 6 3.82 -16.14 3.99
CA GLY A 6 3.66 -15.45 2.71
C GLY A 6 2.20 -15.29 2.32
N LEU A 7 1.72 -14.06 2.13
CA LEU A 7 0.30 -13.86 1.84
C LEU A 7 -0.10 -14.29 0.42
N TYR A 8 0.85 -14.39 -0.51
CA TYR A 8 0.64 -14.99 -1.84
C TYR A 8 0.56 -16.52 -1.84
N THR A 9 0.83 -17.20 -0.72
CA THR A 9 0.66 -18.65 -0.63
C THR A 9 -0.77 -19.06 -0.99
N GLY A 10 -0.92 -20.04 -1.90
CA GLY A 10 -2.21 -20.50 -2.40
C GLY A 10 -2.84 -19.60 -3.46
N THR A 11 -2.07 -18.66 -4.02
CA THR A 11 -2.49 -17.83 -5.18
C THR A 11 -1.60 -18.14 -6.39
N PRO A 12 -1.97 -17.70 -7.61
CA PRO A 12 -1.09 -17.79 -8.78
C PRO A 12 0.28 -17.11 -8.62
N TYR A 13 0.46 -16.26 -7.60
CA TYR A 13 1.68 -15.49 -7.34
C TYR A 13 2.54 -16.07 -6.20
N GLU A 14 2.27 -17.30 -5.76
CA GLU A 14 2.96 -17.92 -4.60
C GLU A 14 4.48 -18.02 -4.75
N HIS A 15 5.00 -17.96 -5.97
CA HIS A 15 6.44 -18.02 -6.26
C HIS A 15 7.10 -16.64 -6.36
N TRP A 16 6.37 -15.55 -6.14
CA TRP A 16 6.89 -14.17 -6.21
C TRP A 16 7.61 -13.77 -4.92
N PHE A 17 8.60 -14.55 -4.50
CA PHE A 17 9.24 -14.43 -3.18
C PHE A 17 9.88 -13.06 -2.92
N SER A 18 10.42 -12.39 -3.93
CA SER A 18 11.12 -11.09 -3.77
C SER A 18 10.17 -9.93 -3.43
N VAL A 19 8.89 -10.07 -3.73
CA VAL A 19 7.87 -9.02 -3.52
C VAL A 19 6.69 -9.52 -2.68
N MET A 20 6.82 -10.72 -2.12
CA MET A 20 5.78 -11.35 -1.34
C MET A 20 5.57 -10.60 -0.02
N PRO A 21 4.36 -10.09 0.27
CA PRO A 21 4.09 -9.50 1.56
C PRO A 21 4.03 -10.59 2.64
N MET A 22 4.70 -10.33 3.76
CA MET A 22 4.91 -11.29 4.84
C MET A 22 4.10 -10.90 6.07
N LEU A 23 3.37 -11.87 6.63
CA LEU A 23 2.67 -11.73 7.90
C LEU A 23 3.45 -12.48 8.98
N VAL A 24 3.75 -11.79 10.09
CA VAL A 24 4.48 -12.38 11.22
C VAL A 24 3.67 -12.18 12.49
N ARG A 25 3.38 -13.27 13.20
CA ARG A 25 2.81 -13.18 14.55
C ARG A 25 3.90 -12.81 15.54
N LEU A 26 3.68 -11.72 16.26
CA LEU A 26 4.57 -11.24 17.31
C LEU A 26 4.10 -11.69 18.68
N ASP A 27 5.08 -11.91 19.54
CA ASP A 27 4.91 -12.09 20.97
C ASP A 27 5.08 -10.73 21.68
N GLU A 28 4.46 -10.57 22.86
CA GLU A 28 4.54 -9.32 23.64
C GLU A 28 5.96 -8.96 24.08
N HIS A 29 6.87 -9.94 24.14
CA HIS A 29 8.28 -9.74 24.46
C HIS A 29 9.19 -9.82 23.22
N SER A 30 8.63 -9.69 22.01
CA SER A 30 9.41 -9.71 20.79
C SER A 30 10.38 -8.51 20.75
N PRO A 31 11.71 -8.72 20.58
CA PRO A 31 12.68 -7.63 20.41
C PRO A 31 12.39 -6.73 19.20
N PHE A 32 11.58 -7.21 18.26
CA PHE A 32 11.12 -6.40 17.13
C PHE A 32 10.24 -5.23 17.59
N LEU A 33 9.45 -5.39 18.67
CA LEU A 33 8.63 -4.31 19.21
C LEU A 33 9.50 -3.18 19.76
N ASP A 34 10.59 -3.51 20.44
CA ASP A 34 11.58 -2.52 20.90
C ASP A 34 12.25 -1.81 19.71
N TRP A 35 12.61 -2.56 18.66
CA TRP A 35 13.19 -1.97 17.45
C TRP A 35 12.21 -1.02 16.77
N VAL A 36 10.95 -1.42 16.55
CA VAL A 36 9.90 -0.58 15.95
C VAL A 36 9.70 0.71 16.74
N ASN A 37 9.79 0.67 18.06
CA ASN A 37 9.62 1.85 18.91
C ASN A 37 10.79 2.85 18.82
N ASN A 38 11.97 2.41 18.36
CA ASN A 38 13.19 3.25 18.32
C ASN A 38 13.70 3.52 16.89
N THR A 39 13.14 2.87 15.88
CA THR A 39 13.60 2.99 14.50
C THR A 39 13.18 4.31 13.86
N GLU A 40 14.07 4.88 13.05
CA GLU A 40 13.78 6.02 12.16
C GLU A 40 13.25 5.56 10.79
N TYR A 41 13.39 4.27 10.47
CA TYR A 41 12.90 3.68 9.22
C TYR A 41 11.37 3.64 9.20
N LYS A 42 10.77 3.84 8.03
CA LYS A 42 9.30 3.92 7.84
C LYS A 42 8.72 2.89 6.87
N ASP A 43 9.60 2.15 6.22
CA ASP A 43 9.35 1.18 5.15
C ASP A 43 9.30 -0.27 5.65
N TRP A 44 9.23 -0.46 6.97
CA TRP A 44 9.17 -1.78 7.60
C TRP A 44 7.77 -2.40 7.63
N GLY A 45 6.74 -1.62 7.28
CA GLY A 45 5.35 -2.04 7.25
C GLY A 45 4.51 -1.42 8.35
N TRP A 46 3.69 -2.25 9.02
CA TRP A 46 2.83 -1.83 10.11
C TRP A 46 2.53 -2.98 11.08
N LEU A 47 2.12 -2.63 12.30
CA LEU A 47 1.63 -3.58 13.29
C LEU A 47 0.12 -3.44 13.45
N ALA A 48 -0.56 -4.52 13.81
CA ALA A 48 -1.97 -4.46 14.13
C ALA A 48 -2.37 -5.53 15.15
N ARG A 49 -3.56 -5.36 15.73
CA ARG A 49 -4.19 -6.34 16.63
C ARG A 49 -5.51 -6.82 16.04
N SER A 50 -5.68 -8.14 16.02
CA SER A 50 -6.89 -8.82 15.56
C SER A 50 -7.38 -9.80 16.61
N HIS A 51 -8.70 -10.00 16.67
CA HIS A 51 -9.32 -11.07 17.44
C HIS A 51 -9.58 -12.33 16.59
N LEU A 52 -9.38 -12.24 15.26
CA LEU A 52 -9.66 -13.32 14.34
C LEU A 52 -8.58 -14.42 14.41
N PRO A 53 -8.94 -15.67 14.08
CA PRO A 53 -7.97 -16.72 13.79
C PRO A 53 -6.96 -16.31 12.71
N PHE A 54 -5.75 -16.86 12.77
CA PHE A 54 -4.67 -16.51 11.84
C PHE A 54 -5.02 -16.79 10.38
N GLU A 55 -5.74 -17.88 10.10
CA GLU A 55 -6.18 -18.24 8.75
C GLU A 55 -7.15 -17.20 8.17
N ASP A 56 -8.07 -16.69 8.98
CA ASP A 56 -9.03 -15.67 8.57
C ASP A 56 -8.34 -14.33 8.32
N ILE A 57 -7.37 -13.95 9.17
CA ILE A 57 -6.52 -12.78 8.94
C ILE A 57 -5.79 -12.90 7.58
N CYS A 58 -5.15 -14.04 7.33
CA CYS A 58 -4.48 -14.31 6.06
C CYS A 58 -5.46 -14.22 4.88
N ALA A 59 -6.68 -14.73 5.03
CA ALA A 59 -7.70 -14.73 4.00
C ALA A 59 -8.16 -13.30 3.66
N HIS A 60 -8.46 -12.47 4.66
CA HIS A 60 -8.79 -11.05 4.46
C HIS A 60 -7.64 -10.28 3.81
N LEU A 61 -6.43 -10.42 4.32
CA LEU A 61 -5.24 -9.77 3.77
C LEU A 61 -4.93 -10.21 2.34
N ARG A 62 -5.08 -11.50 2.02
CA ARG A 62 -4.90 -12.03 0.68
C ARG A 62 -5.95 -11.51 -0.29
N SER A 63 -7.21 -11.41 0.17
CA SER A 63 -8.32 -10.90 -0.65
C SER A 63 -8.10 -9.47 -1.14
N LEU A 64 -7.27 -8.70 -0.43
CA LEU A 64 -6.99 -7.29 -0.68
C LEU A 64 -5.63 -7.07 -1.38
N THR A 65 -4.97 -8.13 -1.85
CA THR A 65 -3.68 -7.99 -2.56
C THR A 65 -3.80 -7.37 -3.96
N GLN A 66 -5.01 -7.33 -4.51
CA GLN A 66 -5.34 -6.63 -5.74
C GLN A 66 -6.52 -5.69 -5.51
N ALA A 67 -6.53 -4.59 -6.25
CA ALA A 67 -7.60 -3.60 -6.24
C ALA A 67 -7.98 -3.24 -7.68
N ILE A 68 -9.21 -2.77 -7.85
CA ILE A 68 -9.75 -2.34 -9.13
C ILE A 68 -9.77 -0.81 -9.14
N MET A 69 -9.07 -0.23 -10.10
CA MET A 69 -8.94 1.22 -10.28
C MET A 69 -10.23 1.83 -10.86
N PRO A 70 -10.45 3.15 -10.74
CA PRO A 70 -11.66 3.80 -11.27
C PRO A 70 -11.90 3.61 -12.78
N ASP A 71 -10.84 3.35 -13.55
CA ASP A 71 -10.90 3.04 -14.99
C ASP A 71 -11.20 1.56 -15.29
N GLY A 72 -11.28 0.72 -14.25
CA GLY A 72 -11.53 -0.72 -14.33
C GLY A 72 -10.26 -1.59 -14.40
N GLU A 73 -9.06 -1.01 -14.42
CA GLU A 73 -7.81 -1.77 -14.40
C GLU A 73 -7.61 -2.46 -13.04
N THR A 74 -7.15 -3.71 -13.05
CA THR A 74 -6.77 -4.42 -11.82
C THR A 74 -5.27 -4.28 -11.57
N VAL A 75 -4.91 -3.77 -10.39
CA VAL A 75 -3.52 -3.54 -9.99
C VAL A 75 -3.21 -4.24 -8.67
N PHE A 76 -1.93 -4.53 -8.42
CA PHE A 76 -1.49 -4.99 -7.10
C PHE A 76 -1.57 -3.86 -6.09
N PHE A 77 -2.20 -4.14 -4.95
CA PHE A 77 -2.40 -3.18 -3.90
C PHE A 77 -1.46 -3.45 -2.73
N ARG A 78 -0.45 -2.58 -2.59
CA ARG A 78 0.62 -2.68 -1.59
C ARG A 78 0.21 -2.05 -0.26
N TYR A 79 -0.88 -2.52 0.36
CA TYR A 79 -1.33 -1.99 1.66
C TYR A 79 -0.33 -2.18 2.80
N TRP A 80 0.72 -3.00 2.61
CA TRP A 80 1.82 -3.14 3.56
C TRP A 80 2.75 -1.93 3.58
N ASP A 81 2.63 -1.00 2.64
CA ASP A 81 3.27 0.30 2.77
C ASP A 81 2.53 1.13 3.83
N GLY A 82 3.19 1.32 4.98
CA GLY A 82 2.60 2.00 6.13
C GLY A 82 2.19 3.44 5.84
N GLU A 83 2.94 4.17 5.01
CA GLU A 83 2.61 5.56 4.72
C GLU A 83 1.31 5.68 3.92
N TYR A 84 1.10 4.81 2.93
CA TYR A 84 -0.17 4.77 2.19
C TYR A 84 -1.31 4.28 3.07
N LEU A 85 -1.09 3.23 3.88
CA LEU A 85 -2.13 2.69 4.76
C LEU A 85 -2.62 3.72 5.77
N SER A 86 -1.72 4.51 6.35
CA SER A 86 -2.08 5.58 7.28
C SER A 86 -3.04 6.59 6.63
N ILE A 87 -2.77 7.03 5.39
CA ILE A 87 -3.66 7.95 4.67
C ILE A 87 -5.02 7.32 4.38
N MET A 88 -5.06 6.03 4.07
CA MET A 88 -6.32 5.31 3.83
C MET A 88 -7.15 5.19 5.10
N LEU A 89 -6.51 4.82 6.22
CA LEU A 89 -7.17 4.75 7.53
C LEU A 89 -7.78 6.11 7.92
N ASP A 90 -7.05 7.20 7.70
CA ASP A 90 -7.55 8.55 7.99
C ASP A 90 -8.67 8.99 7.02
N HIS A 91 -8.60 8.58 5.75
CA HIS A 91 -9.61 8.91 4.74
C HIS A 91 -10.93 8.19 4.96
N PHE A 92 -10.88 6.89 5.25
CA PHE A 92 -12.06 6.07 5.44
C PHE A 92 -12.62 6.12 6.86
N ALA A 93 -11.77 6.39 7.86
CA ALA A 93 -12.13 6.36 9.27
C ALA A 93 -12.97 5.11 9.60
N ASP A 94 -14.20 5.29 10.08
CA ASP A 94 -15.11 4.21 10.47
C ASP A 94 -15.52 3.28 9.31
N SER A 95 -15.45 3.74 8.05
CA SER A 95 -15.79 2.91 6.88
C SER A 95 -14.66 1.97 6.45
N TRP A 96 -13.48 2.05 7.05
CA TRP A 96 -12.36 1.17 6.72
C TRP A 96 -12.66 -0.32 6.98
N GLN A 97 -13.58 -0.59 7.90
CA GLN A 97 -14.09 -1.94 8.16
C GLN A 97 -14.71 -2.61 6.93
N ASP A 98 -15.20 -1.84 5.97
CA ASP A 98 -15.78 -2.37 4.74
C ASP A 98 -14.70 -2.82 3.75
N VAL A 99 -13.44 -2.41 3.97
CA VAL A 99 -12.26 -2.72 3.15
C VAL A 99 -11.42 -3.82 3.80
N LEU A 100 -11.01 -3.63 5.06
CA LEU A 100 -10.18 -4.59 5.79
C LEU A 100 -10.74 -4.83 7.20
N PRO A 101 -11.75 -5.71 7.33
CA PRO A 101 -12.40 -6.05 8.60
C PRO A 101 -11.60 -6.97 9.52
N ALA A 102 -10.27 -6.91 9.50
CA ALA A 102 -9.44 -7.84 10.24
C ALA A 102 -8.85 -7.24 11.53
N PHE A 103 -8.68 -5.91 11.61
CA PHE A 103 -7.94 -5.29 12.71
C PHE A 103 -8.62 -4.04 13.25
N ALA A 104 -8.77 -3.99 14.57
CA ALA A 104 -9.38 -2.84 15.26
C ALA A 104 -8.34 -1.79 15.67
N PHE A 105 -7.06 -2.16 15.66
CA PHE A 105 -5.96 -1.28 16.05
C PHE A 105 -4.79 -1.47 15.10
N TYR A 106 -4.28 -0.36 14.57
CA TYR A 106 -3.09 -0.28 13.75
C TYR A 106 -2.05 0.61 14.43
N TRP A 107 -0.78 0.25 14.29
CA TRP A 107 0.36 1.06 14.68
C TRP A 107 1.32 1.18 13.50
N ILE A 108 1.50 2.42 13.05
CA ILE A 108 2.22 2.75 11.83
C ILE A 108 3.12 3.94 12.13
N ASN A 109 4.44 3.78 11.99
CA ASN A 109 5.39 4.89 12.08
C ASN A 109 5.16 5.84 13.27
N HIS A 110 5.01 5.26 14.47
CA HIS A 110 4.74 5.97 15.75
C HIS A 110 3.35 6.60 15.89
N GLN A 111 2.40 6.23 15.02
CA GLN A 111 1.01 6.68 15.05
C GLN A 111 0.07 5.50 15.23
N SER A 112 -0.93 5.67 16.08
CA SER A 112 -1.99 4.68 16.29
C SER A 112 -3.26 5.07 15.53
N HIS A 113 -3.87 4.11 14.83
CA HIS A 113 -5.21 4.26 14.24
C HIS A 113 -6.15 3.21 14.85
N VAL A 114 -7.37 3.64 15.19
CA VAL A 114 -8.41 2.77 15.75
C VAL A 114 -9.59 2.78 14.79
N VAL A 115 -10.07 1.59 14.45
CA VAL A 115 -11.19 1.39 13.54
C VAL A 115 -12.19 0.46 14.20
N HIS A 116 -13.48 0.68 13.99
CA HIS A 116 -14.48 -0.30 14.34
C HIS A 116 -14.31 -1.57 13.50
N VAL A 117 -14.49 -2.75 14.10
CA VAL A 117 -14.48 -4.02 13.36
C VAL A 117 -15.72 -4.80 13.78
N PRO A 118 -16.59 -5.15 12.84
CA PRO A 118 -17.73 -6.03 13.09
C PRO A 118 -17.29 -7.42 13.58
N PHE A 119 -18.17 -8.09 14.32
CA PHE A 119 -17.87 -9.37 14.95
C PHE A 119 -17.76 -10.54 13.94
N GLU A 120 -18.51 -10.49 12.84
CA GLU A 120 -18.47 -11.49 11.78
C GLU A 120 -18.48 -10.79 10.42
N GLN A 121 -17.49 -11.08 9.58
CA GLN A 121 -17.44 -10.62 8.20
C GLN A 121 -16.93 -11.73 7.28
N ALA A 122 -17.65 -11.95 6.18
CA ALA A 122 -17.23 -12.89 5.16
C ALA A 122 -15.97 -12.37 4.45
N VAL A 123 -15.03 -13.28 4.23
CA VAL A 123 -13.86 -13.00 3.39
C VAL A 123 -14.33 -12.81 1.95
N GLN A 124 -13.90 -11.71 1.33
CA GLN A 124 -14.18 -11.43 -0.08
C GLN A 124 -13.22 -12.20 -1.00
N THR A 125 -13.61 -12.41 -2.25
CA THR A 125 -12.75 -13.06 -3.27
C THR A 125 -12.05 -12.00 -4.11
N SER A 126 -10.72 -12.00 -4.15
CA SER A 126 -9.92 -11.07 -4.95
C SER A 126 -10.08 -11.28 -6.47
N PRO A 127 -10.05 -10.22 -7.29
CA PRO A 127 -10.10 -8.80 -6.93
C PRO A 127 -11.55 -8.35 -6.70
N TRP A 128 -11.78 -7.54 -5.66
CA TRP A 128 -13.13 -7.05 -5.33
C TRP A 128 -13.16 -5.57 -4.93
N TRP A 129 -12.09 -5.05 -4.34
CA TRP A 129 -12.08 -3.70 -3.80
C TRP A 129 -11.95 -2.67 -4.92
N GLN A 130 -12.99 -1.86 -5.09
CA GLN A 130 -13.01 -0.73 -6.00
C GLN A 130 -12.38 0.48 -5.30
N VAL A 131 -11.27 0.99 -5.84
CA VAL A 131 -10.56 2.13 -5.26
C VAL A 131 -11.39 3.39 -5.52
N PRO A 132 -11.87 4.10 -4.47
CA PRO A 132 -12.67 5.30 -4.68
C PRO A 132 -11.83 6.43 -5.28
N GLU A 133 -12.39 7.16 -6.25
CA GLU A 133 -11.73 8.35 -6.80
C GLU A 133 -11.39 9.39 -5.71
N SER A 134 -12.20 9.47 -4.66
CA SER A 134 -11.97 10.39 -3.53
C SER A 134 -10.68 10.05 -2.79
N LEU A 135 -10.34 8.76 -2.66
CA LEU A 135 -9.09 8.32 -2.06
C LEU A 135 -7.91 8.68 -2.96
N ILE A 136 -8.03 8.46 -4.27
CA ILE A 136 -7.01 8.87 -5.24
C ILE A 136 -6.75 10.37 -5.09
N LYS A 137 -7.79 11.21 -5.11
CA LYS A 137 -7.69 12.66 -4.91
C LYS A 137 -7.02 13.03 -3.58
N LYS A 138 -7.28 12.28 -2.50
CA LYS A 138 -6.67 12.48 -1.17
C LYS A 138 -5.18 12.16 -1.18
N LEU A 139 -4.78 10.99 -1.70
CA LEU A 139 -3.38 10.58 -1.85
C LEU A 139 -2.58 11.58 -2.67
N LEU A 140 -3.19 12.11 -3.73
CA LEU A 140 -2.59 13.12 -4.61
C LEU A 140 -2.44 14.50 -3.94
N THR A 141 -3.19 14.78 -2.88
CA THR A 141 -3.20 16.08 -2.18
C THR A 141 -2.30 16.08 -0.95
N ASP A 142 -2.39 15.03 -0.13
CA ASP A 142 -1.74 15.00 1.18
C ASP A 142 -0.23 14.74 1.09
N LYS A 143 0.22 13.96 0.10
CA LYS A 143 1.60 13.48 0.02
C LYS A 143 2.12 13.45 -1.42
N GLU A 144 2.25 14.62 -2.05
CA GLU A 144 2.84 14.76 -3.40
C GLU A 144 4.21 14.07 -3.52
N ASN A 145 5.01 14.08 -2.46
CA ASN A 145 6.32 13.42 -2.42
C ASN A 145 6.22 11.88 -2.41
N LEU A 146 5.23 11.26 -1.75
CA LEU A 146 5.09 9.79 -1.77
C LEU A 146 4.72 9.30 -3.16
N LEU A 147 3.79 9.99 -3.81
CA LEU A 147 3.40 9.68 -5.18
C LEU A 147 4.56 9.84 -6.15
N LEU A 148 5.34 10.91 -5.98
CA LEU A 148 6.56 11.12 -6.73
C LEU A 148 7.57 9.98 -6.51
N ASP A 149 7.83 9.59 -5.26
CA ASP A 149 8.79 8.53 -4.93
C ASP A 149 8.35 7.20 -5.56
N ASN A 150 7.05 6.88 -5.49
CA ASN A 150 6.48 5.70 -6.13
C ASN A 150 6.59 5.76 -7.67
N ILE A 151 6.33 6.91 -8.30
CA ILE A 151 6.53 7.09 -9.74
C ILE A 151 8.00 6.93 -10.11
N LEU A 152 8.92 7.50 -9.33
CA LEU A 152 10.36 7.37 -9.56
C LEU A 152 10.81 5.92 -9.40
N GLN A 153 10.32 5.23 -8.38
CA GLN A 153 10.56 3.80 -8.18
C GLN A 153 10.02 2.98 -9.35
N THR A 154 8.79 3.23 -9.80
CA THR A 154 8.21 2.51 -10.93
C THR A 154 8.93 2.80 -12.24
N LEU A 155 9.40 4.04 -12.45
CA LEU A 155 10.27 4.37 -13.58
C LEU A 155 11.59 3.59 -13.51
N GLN A 156 12.17 3.45 -12.32
CA GLN A 156 13.40 2.67 -12.13
C GLN A 156 13.19 1.18 -12.41
N GLU A 157 12.08 0.60 -11.94
CA GLU A 157 11.78 -0.83 -12.02
C GLU A 157 11.28 -1.26 -13.40
N SER A 158 10.35 -0.49 -13.98
CA SER A 158 9.61 -0.88 -15.20
C SER A 158 10.05 -0.13 -16.46
N TYR A 159 10.67 1.05 -16.32
CA TYR A 159 11.11 1.89 -17.44
C TYR A 159 12.54 2.44 -17.24
N PRO A 160 13.54 1.55 -17.00
CA PRO A 160 14.89 1.98 -16.62
C PRO A 160 15.55 2.88 -17.68
N ASN A 161 15.18 2.73 -18.96
CA ASN A 161 15.61 3.61 -20.03
C ASN A 161 15.20 5.07 -19.81
N ILE A 162 14.00 5.33 -19.27
CA ILE A 162 13.54 6.67 -18.91
C ILE A 162 14.22 7.15 -17.63
N TYR A 163 14.30 6.28 -16.62
CA TYR A 163 14.87 6.63 -15.32
C TYR A 163 16.35 7.06 -15.43
N TRP A 164 17.16 6.29 -16.18
CA TRP A 164 18.59 6.57 -16.37
C TRP A 164 18.89 7.62 -17.45
N ALA A 165 17.90 8.04 -18.25
CA ALA A 165 18.09 9.08 -19.27
C ALA A 165 18.28 10.49 -18.66
N TYR A 166 17.85 10.69 -17.40
CA TYR A 166 17.96 11.96 -16.71
C TYR A 166 18.71 11.80 -15.39
N ARG A 167 19.37 12.86 -14.93
CA ARG A 167 19.82 12.92 -13.54
C ARG A 167 18.61 12.90 -12.61
N HIS A 168 18.72 12.22 -11.47
CA HIS A 168 17.64 12.05 -10.50
C HIS A 168 16.98 13.38 -10.09
N ASP A 169 17.78 14.41 -9.79
CA ASP A 169 17.29 15.75 -9.41
C ASP A 169 16.49 16.47 -10.51
N ILE A 170 16.77 16.14 -11.78
CA ILE A 170 16.05 16.66 -12.95
C ILE A 170 14.77 15.85 -13.19
N LEU A 171 14.86 14.52 -13.05
CA LEU A 171 13.74 13.61 -13.21
C LEU A 171 12.64 13.92 -12.17
N GLU A 172 13.04 14.05 -10.91
CA GLU A 172 12.17 14.41 -9.79
C GLU A 172 11.41 15.73 -10.07
N LYS A 173 12.12 16.79 -10.47
CA LYS A 173 11.51 18.09 -10.81
C LYS A 173 10.53 18.00 -11.97
N LYS A 174 10.83 17.17 -12.98
CA LYS A 174 9.94 16.97 -14.13
C LYS A 174 8.67 16.23 -13.71
N VAL A 175 8.79 15.15 -12.94
CA VAL A 175 7.63 14.40 -12.43
C VAL A 175 6.77 15.27 -11.52
N LYS A 176 7.36 16.00 -10.55
CA LYS A 176 6.65 16.99 -9.72
C LYS A 176 5.87 17.99 -10.57
N ARG A 177 6.51 18.56 -11.58
CA ARG A 177 5.86 19.53 -12.48
C ARG A 177 4.67 18.94 -13.24
N LEU A 178 4.73 17.67 -13.60
CA LEU A 178 3.63 16.96 -14.26
C LEU A 178 2.48 16.70 -13.30
N LEU A 179 2.79 16.28 -12.08
CA LEU A 179 1.82 16.09 -11.00
C LEU A 179 1.06 17.37 -10.64
N GLN A 180 1.71 18.53 -10.72
CA GLN A 180 1.10 19.83 -10.45
C GLN A 180 0.26 20.36 -11.62
N ARG A 181 0.64 20.01 -12.86
CA ARG A 181 -0.07 20.46 -14.07
C ARG A 181 -1.36 19.71 -14.33
N ASN A 182 -1.47 18.47 -13.88
CA ASN A 182 -2.62 17.64 -14.17
C ASN A 182 -3.58 17.58 -12.99
N LYS A 183 -4.79 18.13 -13.16
CA LYS A 183 -5.86 18.08 -12.14
C LYS A 183 -6.67 16.79 -12.20
N ASP A 184 -6.74 16.16 -13.38
CA ASP A 184 -7.33 14.85 -13.56
C ASP A 184 -6.20 13.84 -13.75
N LYS A 185 -5.93 13.07 -12.70
CA LYS A 185 -4.65 12.35 -12.54
C LYS A 185 -4.71 10.87 -12.92
N SER A 186 -5.84 10.39 -13.45
CA SER A 186 -5.96 9.07 -14.07
C SER A 186 -5.02 8.90 -15.28
N ASP A 187 -4.69 10.00 -15.98
CA ASP A 187 -3.82 10.00 -17.17
C ASP A 187 -2.36 10.40 -16.90
N VAL A 188 -1.96 10.61 -15.65
CA VAL A 188 -0.60 11.07 -15.31
C VAL A 188 0.47 10.09 -15.79
N TRP A 189 0.21 8.78 -15.74
CA TRP A 189 1.16 7.77 -16.23
C TRP A 189 1.32 7.87 -17.76
N ASN A 190 0.23 7.89 -18.51
CA ASN A 190 0.28 8.03 -19.97
C ASN A 190 1.05 9.30 -20.40
N LEU A 191 0.85 10.40 -19.68
CA LEU A 191 1.55 11.67 -19.94
C LEU A 191 3.03 11.65 -19.55
N ILE A 192 3.39 10.96 -18.47
CA ILE A 192 4.80 10.73 -18.11
C ILE A 192 5.47 9.94 -19.25
N LEU A 193 4.92 8.80 -19.66
CA LEU A 193 5.51 8.00 -20.74
C LEU A 193 5.63 8.80 -22.04
N GLN A 194 4.59 9.53 -22.44
CA GLN A 194 4.60 10.33 -23.66
C GLN A 194 5.65 11.44 -23.64
N GLN A 195 5.85 12.12 -22.50
CA GLN A 195 6.77 13.26 -22.40
C GLN A 195 8.24 12.85 -22.19
N PHE A 196 8.49 11.63 -21.72
CA PHE A 196 9.84 11.12 -21.50
C PHE A 196 10.34 10.19 -22.61
N GLN A 197 9.48 9.79 -23.55
CA GLN A 197 9.85 9.04 -24.77
C GLN A 197 10.04 9.94 -26.00
N SER A 198 9.63 11.22 -25.95
CA SER A 198 9.86 12.25 -26.98
C SER A 198 11.16 13.01 -26.77
#